data_AF-A0A0E0QVP0-F1
#
_entry.id   AF-A0A0E0QVP0-F1
#
_cell.length_a   1.000
_cell.length_b   1.000
_cell.length_c   1.000
_cell.angle_alpha   90.00
_cell.angle_beta   90.00
_cell.angle_gamma   90.00
#
_symmetry.space_group_name_H-M   'P 1'
#
loop_
_entity.id
_entity.type
_entity.pdbx_description
1 polymer ?
#
loop_
_entity_poly.entity_id
_entity_poly.type
_entity_poly.pdbx_seq_one_letter_code
_entity_poly.pdbx_strand_id
1 'polypeptide(L)'
;MEAGRKENGREIGGGVDEVAPTSGRRRVEVSGQKNEAVYHLFGGEGSLTKNECPGKCSYRCSATSHTTVCMTYCNYCCERCLCVPSGTYGNKEECPCYNNMKTQEGKPKCP
;
A
#
# COMPACT_ATOMS: atom_id res chain seq x y z
N MET A 1 -17.19 22.19 -9.64
CA MET A 1 -18.00 21.02 -9.21
C MET A 1 -17.32 20.45 -7.99
N GLU A 2 -17.72 20.90 -6.81
CA GLU A 2 -17.25 20.37 -5.53
C GLU A 2 -18.11 19.18 -5.11
N ALA A 3 -17.51 18.21 -4.42
CA ALA A 3 -18.22 17.13 -3.75
C ALA A 3 -17.63 16.97 -2.34
N GLY A 4 -18.45 17.10 -1.30
CA GLY A 4 -18.00 17.15 0.09
C GLY A 4 -18.68 16.13 1.01
N ARG A 5 -17.85 15.58 1.92
CA ARG A 5 -18.15 14.98 3.24
C ARG A 5 -19.13 13.79 3.35
N LYS A 6 -18.73 12.82 4.19
CA LYS A 6 -19.43 12.54 5.48
C LYS A 6 -18.57 11.65 6.39
N GLU A 7 -18.49 12.02 7.67
CA GLU A 7 -17.99 11.19 8.77
C GLU A 7 -19.17 10.57 9.53
N ASN A 8 -18.98 9.37 10.09
CA ASN A 8 -19.84 8.84 11.15
C ASN A 8 -19.11 7.76 11.94
N GLY A 9 -19.15 7.83 13.28
CA GLY A 9 -18.57 6.84 14.19
C GLY A 9 -19.61 6.30 15.17
N ARG A 10 -19.36 5.10 15.72
CA ARG A 10 -20.12 4.53 16.84
C ARG A 10 -19.31 3.44 17.56
N GLU A 11 -19.35 3.44 18.89
CA GLU A 11 -18.67 2.47 19.78
C GLU A 11 -19.66 1.49 20.46
N ILE A 12 -19.13 0.67 21.38
CA ILE A 12 -19.69 -0.39 22.27
C ILE A 12 -19.93 -1.79 21.63
N GLY A 13 -19.59 -2.93 22.25
CA GLY A 13 -18.78 -3.22 23.46
C GLY A 13 -19.04 -4.61 24.09
N GLY A 14 -18.00 -5.28 24.65
CA GLY A 14 -18.08 -6.24 25.78
C GLY A 14 -18.30 -7.76 25.54
N GLY A 15 -17.35 -8.59 26.05
CA GLY A 15 -17.48 -10.03 26.41
C GLY A 15 -17.69 -11.05 25.25
N VAL A 16 -17.25 -12.31 25.26
CA VAL A 16 -16.50 -13.22 26.18
C VAL A 16 -15.72 -14.23 25.28
N ASP A 17 -14.99 -15.29 25.67
CA ASP A 17 -14.80 -16.04 26.94
C ASP A 17 -13.42 -16.79 26.94
N GLU A 18 -13.17 -17.69 27.90
CA GLU A 18 -11.92 -18.48 28.02
C GLU A 18 -11.72 -19.62 26.99
N VAL A 19 -10.45 -19.87 26.62
CA VAL A 19 -9.85 -21.23 26.65
C VAL A 19 -8.32 -21.17 26.58
N ALA A 20 -7.65 -21.53 27.69
CA ALA A 20 -6.21 -21.71 27.73
C ALA A 20 -5.82 -23.17 27.41
N PRO A 21 -4.86 -23.43 26.50
CA PRO A 21 -4.20 -24.73 26.41
C PRO A 21 -2.82 -24.71 27.09
N THR A 22 -2.69 -25.57 28.09
CA THR A 22 -1.47 -25.88 28.84
C THR A 22 -0.32 -26.38 27.95
N SER A 23 0.91 -25.98 28.33
CA SER A 23 2.17 -26.75 28.27
C SER A 23 2.38 -27.76 27.13
N GLY A 24 3.32 -27.48 26.22
CA GLY A 24 3.87 -28.50 25.31
C GLY A 24 4.40 -27.96 23.98
N ARG A 25 5.73 -28.04 23.81
CA ARG A 25 6.53 -27.73 22.58
C ARG A 25 5.74 -27.59 21.27
N ARG A 26 5.78 -26.41 20.62
CA ARG A 26 5.31 -26.21 19.24
C ARG A 26 6.40 -25.67 18.31
N ARG A 27 6.20 -25.95 17.02
CA ARG A 27 6.82 -25.26 15.88
C ARG A 27 6.70 -23.74 16.03
N VAL A 28 7.70 -23.02 15.50
CA VAL A 28 7.62 -21.58 15.32
C VAL A 28 6.72 -21.29 14.12
N GLU A 29 5.42 -21.17 14.37
CA GLU A 29 4.44 -20.60 13.43
C GLU A 29 4.37 -19.10 13.69
N VAL A 30 5.18 -18.30 12.97
CA VAL A 30 5.13 -16.84 13.02
C VAL A 30 3.88 -16.34 12.29
N SER A 31 2.79 -16.20 13.05
CA SER A 31 1.68 -15.30 12.72
C SER A 31 1.90 -13.98 13.44
N GLY A 32 2.39 -12.98 12.71
CA GLY A 32 2.68 -11.66 13.25
C GLY A 32 1.42 -10.92 13.70
N GLN A 33 1.40 -10.48 14.97
CA GLN A 33 0.35 -9.64 15.51
C GLN A 33 0.50 -8.21 14.98
N LYS A 34 -0.57 -7.65 14.42
CA LYS A 34 -0.58 -6.35 13.76
C LYS A 34 -0.55 -5.19 14.75
N ASN A 35 0.54 -4.43 14.76
CA ASN A 35 0.71 -3.17 15.49
C ASN A 35 0.67 -1.95 14.53
N GLU A 36 -0.46 -1.75 13.86
CA GLU A 36 -0.70 -0.70 12.84
C GLU A 36 -0.89 0.72 13.45
N ALA A 37 0.11 1.30 14.14
CA ALA A 37 -0.05 2.65 14.73
C ALA A 37 1.22 3.50 14.97
N VAL A 38 2.37 3.25 14.31
CA VAL A 38 3.62 4.01 14.56
C VAL A 38 4.34 4.42 13.26
N TYR A 39 4.03 5.65 12.79
CA TYR A 39 4.73 6.44 11.76
C TYR A 39 4.81 5.95 10.30
N HIS A 40 3.67 5.99 9.58
CA HIS A 40 3.65 6.19 8.11
C HIS A 40 3.41 7.68 7.78
N LEU A 41 4.38 8.56 8.07
CA LEU A 41 4.30 10.00 7.74
C LEU A 41 5.25 10.46 6.62
N PHE A 42 6.09 9.56 6.12
CA PHE A 42 6.82 9.71 4.87
C PHE A 42 6.68 8.40 4.09
N GLY A 43 6.48 8.49 2.77
CA GLY A 43 6.23 7.34 1.90
C GLY A 43 7.47 6.47 1.66
N GLY A 44 8.04 5.90 2.72
CA GLY A 44 9.29 5.16 2.68
C GLY A 44 9.26 3.96 1.72
N GLU A 45 10.33 3.85 0.93
CA GLU A 45 10.60 2.70 0.08
C GLU A 45 10.65 1.42 0.92
N GLY A 46 9.94 0.36 0.52
CA GLY A 46 9.82 -0.87 1.30
C GLY A 46 8.64 -0.92 2.28
N SER A 47 7.80 0.11 2.36
CA SER A 47 6.58 0.11 3.19
C SER A 47 5.47 -0.83 2.68
N LEU A 48 5.56 -1.38 1.46
CA LEU A 48 4.53 -2.25 0.87
C LEU A 48 5.04 -3.66 0.63
N THR A 49 4.15 -4.65 0.82
CA THR A 49 4.35 -5.99 0.26
C THR A 49 3.89 -6.04 -1.20
N LYS A 50 4.41 -6.99 -1.98
CA LYS A 50 4.03 -7.17 -3.40
C LYS A 50 2.52 -7.38 -3.60
N ASN A 51 1.85 -8.00 -2.64
CA ASN A 51 0.40 -8.25 -2.69
C ASN A 51 -0.44 -6.96 -2.51
N GLU A 52 0.14 -5.88 -1.99
CA GLU A 52 -0.55 -4.60 -1.81
C GLU A 52 -0.41 -3.66 -3.02
N CYS A 53 0.54 -3.97 -3.91
CA CYS A 53 0.76 -3.22 -5.16
C CYS A 53 -0.52 -3.05 -6.00
N PRO A 54 -1.34 -4.10 -6.26
CA PRO A 54 -2.55 -3.94 -7.07
C PRO A 54 -3.56 -2.94 -6.48
N GLY A 55 -3.71 -2.90 -5.15
CA GLY A 55 -4.60 -1.98 -4.47
C GLY A 55 -4.13 -0.52 -4.57
N LYS A 56 -2.84 -0.28 -4.28
CA LYS A 56 -2.23 1.06 -4.40
C LYS A 56 -2.22 1.55 -5.86
N CYS A 57 -1.90 0.67 -6.80
CA CYS A 57 -1.90 1.00 -8.22
C CYS A 57 -3.30 1.26 -8.77
N SER A 58 -4.33 0.55 -8.30
CA SER A 58 -5.73 0.82 -8.66
C SER A 58 -6.13 2.26 -8.32
N TYR A 59 -5.77 2.74 -7.13
CA TYR A 59 -5.97 4.15 -6.78
C TYR A 59 -5.13 5.07 -7.67
N ARG A 60 -3.83 4.80 -7.84
CA ARG A 60 -2.92 5.61 -8.66
C ARG A 60 -3.43 5.82 -10.09
N CYS A 61 -3.96 4.75 -10.69
CA CYS A 61 -4.44 4.73 -12.07
C CYS A 61 -5.93 5.09 -12.22
N SER A 62 -6.64 5.44 -11.15
CA SER A 62 -8.09 5.69 -11.16
C SER A 62 -8.51 6.90 -12.02
N ALA A 63 -7.62 7.87 -12.22
CA ALA A 63 -7.92 9.12 -12.95
C ALA A 63 -7.49 9.11 -14.44
N THR A 64 -6.82 8.05 -14.92
CA THR A 64 -6.37 7.96 -16.33
C THR A 64 -7.34 7.13 -17.17
N SER A 65 -7.54 7.52 -18.44
CA SER A 65 -8.25 6.72 -19.44
C SER A 65 -7.48 5.46 -19.85
N HIS A 66 -6.16 5.43 -19.67
CA HIS A 66 -5.29 4.31 -20.02
C HIS A 66 -5.06 3.36 -18.84
N THR A 67 -6.14 3.01 -18.12
CA THR A 67 -6.12 2.23 -16.88
C THR A 67 -5.30 0.95 -16.98
N THR A 68 -5.54 0.11 -18.00
CA THR A 68 -4.83 -1.17 -18.20
C THR A 68 -3.31 -0.98 -18.29
N VAL A 69 -2.86 -0.03 -19.11
CA VAL A 69 -1.44 0.25 -19.34
C VAL A 69 -0.79 0.84 -18.09
N CYS A 70 -1.48 1.79 -17.43
CA CYS A 70 -1.05 2.37 -16.17
C CYS A 70 -0.88 1.28 -15.09
N MET A 71 -1.86 0.38 -14.93
CA MET A 71 -1.80 -0.72 -13.96
C MET A 71 -0.62 -1.65 -14.22
N THR A 72 -0.34 -2.00 -15.48
CA THR A 72 0.80 -2.85 -15.85
C THR A 72 2.13 -2.21 -15.43
N TYR A 73 2.37 -0.94 -15.77
CA TYR A 73 3.63 -0.27 -15.39
C TYR A 73 3.70 0.05 -13.90
N CYS A 74 2.60 0.44 -13.27
CA CYS A 74 2.56 0.72 -11.84
C CYS A 74 2.89 -0.53 -11.02
N ASN A 75 2.27 -1.68 -11.31
CA ASN A 75 2.56 -2.93 -10.60
C ASN A 75 4.02 -3.35 -10.79
N TYR A 76 4.55 -3.29 -12.02
CA TYR A 76 5.96 -3.59 -12.30
C TYR A 76 6.94 -2.70 -11.51
N CYS A 77 6.63 -1.41 -11.36
CA CYS A 77 7.44 -0.50 -10.56
C CYS A 77 7.27 -0.74 -9.06
N CYS A 78 6.05 -1.02 -8.60
CA CYS A 78 5.77 -1.34 -7.20
C CYS A 78 6.41 -2.66 -6.76
N GLU A 79 6.38 -3.72 -7.57
CA GLU A 79 7.02 -5.00 -7.22
C GLU A 79 8.55 -4.92 -7.09
N ARG A 80 9.16 -3.91 -7.72
CA ARG A 80 10.60 -3.61 -7.65
C ARG A 80 10.97 -2.67 -6.51
N CYS A 81 10.21 -1.59 -6.34
CA CYS A 81 10.52 -0.52 -5.39
C CYS A 81 9.76 -0.64 -4.06
N LEU A 82 8.78 -1.54 -3.98
CA LEU A 82 7.89 -1.76 -2.82
C LEU A 82 7.30 -0.44 -2.28
N CYS A 83 6.92 0.43 -3.23
CA CYS A 83 6.49 1.81 -3.01
C CYS A 83 5.59 2.25 -4.17
N VAL A 84 4.51 2.97 -3.87
CA VAL A 84 3.64 3.68 -4.83
C VAL A 84 3.32 5.05 -4.24
N PRO A 85 3.55 6.15 -4.97
CA PRO A 85 3.26 7.50 -4.47
C PRO A 85 1.78 7.74 -4.10
N SER A 86 1.53 8.78 -3.29
CA SER A 86 0.23 9.24 -2.79
C SER A 86 -0.50 10.18 -3.79
N GLY A 87 -1.83 10.04 -3.92
CA GLY A 87 -2.63 10.69 -4.98
C GLY A 87 -2.72 9.88 -6.28
N THR A 88 -3.07 10.56 -7.39
CA THR A 88 -3.20 9.96 -8.74
C THR A 88 -2.22 10.55 -9.76
N TYR A 89 -1.60 11.70 -9.45
CA TYR A 89 -0.62 12.40 -10.27
C TYR A 89 0.49 13.00 -9.37
N GLY A 90 1.66 13.31 -9.92
CA GLY A 90 2.76 13.95 -9.17
C GLY A 90 3.42 13.06 -8.11
N ASN A 91 3.94 13.69 -7.05
CA ASN A 91 4.44 13.09 -5.80
C ASN A 91 5.51 11.98 -5.94
N LYS A 92 6.19 11.86 -7.09
CA LYS A 92 7.11 10.74 -7.35
C LYS A 92 8.34 10.76 -6.44
N GLU A 93 8.71 11.94 -5.97
CA GLU A 93 9.71 12.20 -4.94
C GLU A 93 9.47 11.47 -3.60
N GLU A 94 8.24 11.05 -3.29
CA GLU A 94 7.96 10.18 -2.13
C GLU A 94 8.63 8.81 -2.27
N CYS A 95 8.68 8.27 -3.50
CA CYS A 95 9.25 6.95 -3.81
C CYS A 95 10.44 7.10 -4.80
N PRO A 96 11.66 7.44 -4.34
CA PRO A 96 12.83 7.67 -5.18
C PRO A 96 13.07 6.59 -6.25
N CYS A 97 13.06 5.30 -5.90
CA CYS A 97 13.18 4.18 -6.85
C CYS A 97 12.11 4.24 -7.96
N TYR A 98 10.85 4.48 -7.60
CA TYR A 98 9.72 4.56 -8.54
C TYR A 98 9.89 5.74 -9.51
N ASN A 99 10.39 6.89 -9.02
CA ASN A 99 10.67 8.07 -9.84
C ASN A 99 11.87 7.85 -10.79
N ASN A 100 12.92 7.20 -10.29
CA ASN A 100 14.19 7.03 -10.99
C ASN A 100 14.15 5.93 -12.06
N MET A 101 13.14 5.07 -12.08
CA MET A 101 12.92 4.08 -13.14
C MET A 101 12.60 4.74 -14.49
N LYS A 102 13.56 4.69 -15.42
CA LYS A 102 13.42 5.17 -16.81
C LYS A 102 13.36 4.03 -17.83
N THR A 103 12.92 4.33 -19.04
CA THR A 103 13.10 3.45 -20.22
C THR A 103 14.52 3.63 -20.79
N GLN A 104 14.89 2.83 -21.79
CA GLN A 104 16.18 2.98 -22.49
C GLN A 104 16.31 4.34 -23.20
N GLU A 105 15.20 4.99 -23.53
CA GLU A 105 15.15 6.35 -24.08
C GLU A 105 15.22 7.46 -23.01
N GLY A 106 15.43 7.12 -21.73
CA GLY A 106 15.46 8.07 -20.61
C GLY A 106 14.09 8.59 -20.14
N LYS A 107 13.00 8.22 -20.81
CA LYS A 107 11.63 8.62 -20.44
C LYS A 107 11.20 7.96 -19.11
N PRO A 108 10.34 8.61 -18.29
CA PRO A 108 9.82 7.99 -17.06
C PRO A 108 9.06 6.70 -17.40
N LYS A 109 9.39 5.61 -16.72
CA LYS A 109 8.79 4.29 -16.96
C LYS A 109 7.53 4.04 -16.12
N CYS A 110 7.45 4.66 -14.95
CA CYS A 110 6.36 4.48 -14.00
C CYS A 110 5.37 5.66 -14.10
N PRO A 111 4.05 5.41 -14.02
CA PRO A 111 3.01 6.43 -14.22
C PRO A 111 3.07 7.59 -13.23
#